data_AF-A0A4V6BIQ9-F1
#
_entry.id   AF-A0A4V6BIQ9-F1
#
_cell.length_a   1.000
_cell.length_b   1.000
_cell.length_c   1.000
_cell.angle_alpha   90.00
_cell.angle_beta   90.00
_cell.angle_gamma   90.00
#
_symmetry.space_group_name_H-M   'P 1'
#
loop_
_entity.id
_entity.type
_entity.pdbx_description
1 polymer ?
#
loop_
_entity_poly.entity_id
_entity_poly.type
_entity_poly.pdbx_seq_one_letter_code
_entity_poly.pdbx_strand_id
1 'polypeptide(L)'
;MPGTELAREGNALEIWAWKNIMPVMRIYDGVYSVNTSAKNFSKMLTDNTFDKISGKYYEGPKQKKSSKDSYNKTFRNDLWSGSETLIKESFEIHNDVKIHLFTDNKSTEN
;
A
#
# COMPACT_ATOMS: atom_id res chain seq x y z
N MET A 1 -2.55 -7.51 -9.85
CA MET A 1 -3.88 -8.14 -9.65
C MET A 1 -4.38 -8.65 -11.00
N PRO A 2 -4.45 -9.96 -11.22
CA PRO A 2 -5.08 -10.50 -12.41
C PRO A 2 -6.54 -10.08 -12.50
N GLY A 3 -7.00 -9.69 -13.69
CA GLY A 3 -8.38 -9.23 -13.93
C GLY A 3 -8.60 -7.72 -13.80
N THR A 4 -7.56 -6.93 -13.49
CA THR A 4 -7.56 -5.48 -13.72
C THR A 4 -7.07 -5.15 -15.11
N GLU A 5 -7.48 -4.03 -15.68
CA GLU A 5 -6.99 -3.52 -16.98
C GLU A 5 -5.65 -2.77 -16.85
N LEU A 6 -4.68 -3.31 -16.09
CA LEU A 6 -3.36 -2.69 -15.94
C LEU A 6 -2.52 -2.80 -17.23
N ALA A 7 -2.69 -3.87 -17.99
CA ALA A 7 -2.02 -4.06 -19.27
C ALA A 7 -2.75 -3.43 -20.46
N ARG A 8 -3.73 -2.54 -20.24
CA ARG A 8 -4.59 -2.02 -21.31
C ARG A 8 -3.83 -1.27 -22.41
N GLU A 9 -2.70 -0.67 -22.04
CA GLU A 9 -1.83 0.10 -22.95
C GLU A 9 -0.72 -0.77 -23.57
N GLY A 10 -0.69 -2.06 -23.24
CA GLY A 10 0.26 -3.01 -23.80
C GLY A 10 -0.06 -3.42 -25.23
N ASN A 11 0.92 -4.04 -25.89
CA ASN A 11 0.71 -4.62 -27.21
C ASN A 11 -0.22 -5.86 -27.13
N ALA A 12 -0.64 -6.38 -28.29
CA ALA A 12 -1.60 -7.49 -28.36
C ALA A 12 -1.11 -8.76 -27.62
N LEU A 13 0.20 -9.04 -27.63
CA LEU A 13 0.79 -10.18 -26.92
C LEU A 13 0.78 -9.96 -25.40
N GLU A 14 1.08 -8.75 -24.94
CA GLU A 14 1.04 -8.37 -23.53
C GLU A 14 -0.38 -8.44 -22.96
N ILE A 15 -1.37 -7.92 -23.69
CA ILE A 15 -2.78 -8.01 -23.32
C ILE A 15 -3.22 -9.47 -23.28
N TRP A 16 -2.83 -10.29 -24.27
CA TRP A 16 -3.15 -11.71 -24.30
C TRP A 16 -2.53 -12.46 -23.11
N ALA A 17 -1.25 -12.23 -22.84
CA ALA A 17 -0.55 -12.81 -21.69
C ALA A 17 -1.21 -12.37 -20.38
N TRP A 18 -1.59 -11.10 -20.28
CA TRP A 18 -2.29 -10.57 -19.11
C TRP A 18 -3.64 -11.23 -18.87
N LYS A 19 -4.41 -11.50 -19.93
CA LYS A 19 -5.73 -12.14 -19.81
C LYS A 19 -5.66 -13.65 -19.55
N ASN A 20 -4.63 -14.33 -20.04
CA ASN A 20 -4.56 -15.80 -19.99
C ASN A 20 -3.57 -16.33 -18.95
N ILE A 21 -2.40 -15.69 -18.80
CA ILE A 21 -1.33 -16.18 -17.93
C ILE A 21 -1.48 -15.64 -16.49
N MET A 22 -1.78 -14.35 -16.33
CA MET A 22 -1.87 -13.74 -14.99
C MET A 22 -2.89 -14.41 -14.06
N PRO A 23 -4.08 -14.86 -14.51
CA PRO A 23 -5.00 -15.58 -13.64
C PRO A 23 -4.42 -16.90 -13.07
N VAL A 24 -3.51 -17.54 -13.80
CA VAL A 24 -2.82 -18.77 -13.36
C VAL A 24 -1.79 -18.45 -12.28
N MET A 25 -1.14 -17.28 -12.35
CA MET A 25 -0.17 -16.82 -11.35
C MET A 25 -0.75 -16.63 -9.94
N ARG A 26 -2.08 -16.74 -9.76
CA ARG A 26 -2.74 -16.73 -8.44
C ARG A 26 -2.32 -17.88 -7.50
N ILE A 27 -1.59 -18.87 -8.00
CA ILE A 27 -0.98 -19.92 -7.16
C ILE A 27 0.13 -19.38 -6.24
N TYR A 28 0.73 -18.23 -6.58
CA TYR A 28 1.78 -17.60 -5.78
C TYR A 28 1.18 -16.71 -4.68
N ASP A 29 1.83 -16.69 -3.51
CA ASP A 29 1.46 -15.78 -2.43
C ASP A 29 1.59 -14.32 -2.90
N GLY A 30 0.65 -13.48 -2.47
CA GLY A 30 0.58 -12.06 -2.86
C GLY A 30 -0.16 -11.78 -4.18
N VAL A 31 -0.54 -12.79 -4.97
CA VAL A 31 -1.28 -12.60 -6.23
C VAL A 31 -2.78 -12.81 -6.02
N TYR A 32 -3.51 -11.72 -5.76
CA TYR A 32 -4.95 -11.77 -5.51
C TYR A 32 -5.79 -11.36 -6.72
N SER A 33 -6.97 -11.99 -6.83
CA SER A 33 -8.03 -11.53 -7.74
C SER A 33 -8.61 -10.20 -7.28
N VAL A 34 -9.22 -9.45 -8.19
CA VAL A 34 -9.91 -8.18 -7.88
C VAL A 34 -10.94 -8.38 -6.76
N ASN A 35 -11.75 -9.43 -6.82
CA ASN A 35 -12.78 -9.72 -5.81
C ASN A 35 -12.16 -10.01 -4.43
N THR A 36 -11.09 -10.81 -4.37
CA THR A 36 -10.38 -11.11 -3.12
C THR A 36 -9.82 -9.84 -2.50
N SER A 37 -9.21 -8.97 -3.30
CA SER A 37 -8.66 -7.71 -2.82
C SER A 37 -9.74 -6.74 -2.35
N ALA A 38 -10.86 -6.64 -3.07
CA ALA A 38 -12.01 -5.83 -2.64
C ALA A 38 -12.55 -6.31 -1.28
N LYS A 39 -12.69 -7.63 -1.09
CA LYS A 39 -13.09 -8.22 0.18
C LYS A 39 -12.11 -7.90 1.32
N ASN A 40 -10.81 -8.02 1.07
CA ASN A 40 -9.77 -7.70 2.07
C ASN A 40 -9.78 -6.21 2.43
N PHE A 41 -9.92 -5.33 1.44
CA PHE A 41 -10.00 -3.88 1.66
C PHE A 41 -11.27 -3.51 2.42
N SER A 42 -12.43 -4.05 2.04
CA SER A 42 -13.69 -3.84 2.76
C SER A 42 -13.58 -4.30 4.21
N LYS A 43 -12.92 -5.43 4.47
CA LYS A 43 -12.66 -5.88 5.83
C LYS A 43 -11.80 -4.88 6.60
N MET A 44 -10.72 -4.37 6.00
CA MET A 44 -9.85 -3.37 6.64
C MET A 44 -10.59 -2.09 7.05
N LEU A 45 -11.60 -1.69 6.29
CA LEU A 45 -12.39 -0.49 6.58
C LEU A 45 -13.51 -0.70 7.61
N THR A 46 -13.99 -1.93 7.80
CA THR A 46 -15.22 -2.21 8.57
C THR A 46 -14.99 -3.03 9.82
N ASP A 47 -13.85 -3.71 9.94
CA ASP A 47 -13.53 -4.55 11.08
C ASP A 47 -12.85 -3.71 12.16
N ASN A 48 -13.46 -3.69 13.36
CA ASN A 48 -12.98 -2.92 14.52
C ASN A 48 -11.55 -3.27 14.94
N THR A 49 -11.01 -4.41 14.49
CA THR A 49 -9.61 -4.77 14.72
C THR A 49 -8.62 -3.77 14.11
N PHE A 50 -9.04 -2.95 13.15
CA PHE A 50 -8.20 -1.92 12.51
C PHE A 50 -8.36 -0.51 13.09
N ASP A 51 -9.34 -0.25 13.97
CA ASP A 51 -9.69 1.11 14.44
C ASP A 51 -8.54 1.90 15.05
N LYS A 52 -7.57 1.20 15.67
CA LYS A 52 -6.42 1.81 16.36
C LYS A 52 -5.09 1.53 15.67
N ILE A 53 -5.11 0.98 14.45
CA ILE A 53 -3.91 0.62 13.72
C ILE A 53 -3.61 1.71 12.70
N SER A 54 -2.43 2.33 12.81
CA SER A 54 -1.93 3.30 11.83
C SER A 54 -0.45 3.02 11.49
N GLY A 55 -0.05 3.41 10.28
CA GLY A 55 1.31 3.25 9.79
C GLY A 55 1.76 1.80 9.54
N LYS A 56 0.81 0.86 9.44
CA LYS A 56 1.09 -0.56 9.13
C LYS A 56 0.74 -0.87 7.68
N TYR A 57 1.51 -1.77 7.08
CA TYR A 57 1.31 -2.24 5.71
C TYR A 57 0.74 -3.66 5.73
N TYR A 58 -0.31 -3.88 4.91
CA TYR A 58 -0.98 -5.16 4.76
C TYR A 58 -0.96 -5.60 3.31
N GLU A 59 -0.64 -6.87 3.09
CA GLU A 59 -0.74 -7.54 1.81
C GLU A 59 -1.80 -8.62 1.92
N GLY A 60 -2.96 -8.38 1.28
CA GLY A 60 -4.16 -9.16 1.54
C GLY A 60 -4.58 -9.05 3.02
N PRO A 61 -4.85 -10.16 3.72
CA PRO A 61 -5.22 -10.14 5.13
C PRO A 61 -4.02 -10.11 6.09
N LYS A 62 -2.78 -10.17 5.59
CA LYS A 62 -1.58 -10.32 6.43
C LYS A 62 -0.81 -9.00 6.53
N GLN A 63 -0.38 -8.65 7.73
CA GLN A 63 0.60 -7.58 7.90
C GLN A 63 1.96 -8.05 7.38
N LYS A 64 2.60 -7.26 6.51
CA LYS A 64 3.96 -7.52 6.00
C LYS A 64 4.82 -6.27 6.13
N LYS A 65 6.14 -6.43 6.12
CA LYS A 65 7.05 -5.28 5.99
C LYS A 65 7.06 -4.83 4.53
N SER A 66 6.92 -3.53 4.31
CA SER A 66 7.15 -2.94 2.98
C SER A 66 8.65 -2.90 2.66
N SER A 67 9.00 -2.34 1.51
CA SER A 67 10.39 -2.03 1.17
C SER A 67 11.04 -1.13 2.22
N LYS A 68 12.37 -1.22 2.36
CA LYS A 68 13.15 -0.40 3.29
C LYS A 68 12.95 1.10 3.01
N ASP A 69 12.88 1.47 1.74
CA ASP A 69 12.74 2.85 1.28
C ASP A 69 11.41 3.48 1.72
N SER A 70 10.33 2.70 1.87
CA SER A 70 9.05 3.19 2.40
C SER A 70 9.16 3.78 3.82
N TYR A 71 10.20 3.39 4.57
CA TYR A 71 10.44 3.86 5.93
C TYR A 71 11.43 5.05 5.98
N ASN A 72 12.03 5.42 4.84
CA ASN A 72 12.96 6.54 4.77
C ASN A 72 12.21 7.88 4.87
N LYS A 73 12.41 8.60 5.97
CA LYS A 73 11.77 9.90 6.22
C LYS A 73 12.18 10.96 5.19
N THR A 74 13.42 10.92 4.71
CA THR A 74 13.90 11.85 3.69
C THR A 74 13.14 11.66 2.39
N PHE A 75 12.99 10.41 1.92
CA PHE A 75 12.23 10.12 0.71
C PHE A 75 10.76 10.48 0.85
N ARG A 76 10.17 10.26 2.03
CA ARG A 76 8.79 10.67 2.30
C ARG A 76 8.59 12.17 2.21
N ASN A 77 9.47 12.94 2.84
CA ASN A 77 9.37 14.41 2.86
C ASN A 77 9.61 14.99 1.47
N ASP A 78 10.61 14.49 0.77
CA ASP A 78 10.91 14.90 -0.61
C ASP A 78 9.75 14.61 -1.55
N LEU A 79 9.17 13.40 -1.48
CA LEU A 79 7.98 13.04 -2.27
C LEU A 79 6.79 13.94 -1.95
N TRP A 80 6.56 14.27 -0.67
CA TRP A 80 5.45 15.14 -0.27
C TRP A 80 5.60 16.56 -0.82
N SER A 81 6.72 17.22 -0.54
CA SER A 81 6.97 18.60 -0.99
C SER A 81 7.09 18.71 -2.51
N GLY A 82 7.66 17.68 -3.16
CA GLY A 82 7.68 17.58 -4.62
C GLY A 82 6.27 17.49 -5.20
N SER A 83 5.39 16.69 -4.58
CA SER A 83 3.99 16.56 -5.01
C SER A 83 3.21 17.85 -4.88
N GLU A 84 3.34 18.55 -3.74
CA GLU A 84 2.76 19.88 -3.50
C GLU A 84 3.14 20.88 -4.60
N THR A 85 4.44 20.87 -4.97
CA THR A 85 4.95 21.72 -6.06
C THR A 85 4.33 21.37 -7.40
N LEU A 86 4.22 20.07 -7.72
CA LEU A 86 3.67 19.60 -9.00
C LEU A 86 2.19 19.95 -9.17
N ILE A 87 1.40 19.85 -8.10
CA ILE A 87 -0.03 20.17 -8.14
C ILE A 87 -0.31 21.65 -7.83
N LYS A 88 0.69 22.41 -7.41
CA LYS A 88 0.62 23.83 -7.04
C LYS A 88 -0.33 24.09 -5.85
N GLU A 89 -0.38 23.15 -4.92
CA GLU A 89 -1.13 23.27 -3.66
C GLU A 89 -0.21 22.94 -2.50
N SER A 90 -0.40 23.61 -1.36
CA SER A 90 0.33 23.35 -0.12
C SER A 90 -0.63 22.88 0.96
N PHE A 91 -0.30 21.78 1.64
CA PHE A 91 -1.11 21.29 2.74
C PHE A 91 -0.46 21.64 4.07
N GLU A 92 -1.17 22.39 4.91
CA GLU A 92 -0.75 22.56 6.30
C GLU A 92 -0.90 21.22 7.03
N ILE A 93 0.21 20.66 7.46
CA ILE A 93 0.20 19.50 8.35
C ILE A 93 -0.18 20.02 9.74
N HIS A 94 -1.48 20.09 10.02
CA HIS A 94 -1.96 20.36 11.38
C HIS A 94 -1.60 19.17 12.28
N ASN A 95 -0.66 19.41 13.21
CA ASN A 95 -0.18 18.45 14.21
C ASN A 95 -1.21 18.13 15.32
N ASP A 96 -2.49 18.49 15.16
CA ASP A 96 -3.53 18.25 16.17
C ASP A 96 -3.87 16.76 16.36
N VAL A 97 -3.44 15.91 15.42
CA VAL A 97 -3.32 14.48 15.70
C VAL A 97 -2.02 14.29 16.45
N LYS A 98 -2.08 14.28 17.80
CA LYS A 98 -1.02 13.73 18.66
C LYS A 98 -0.55 12.42 18.03
N ILE A 99 0.58 12.48 17.33
CA ILE A 99 1.20 11.32 16.72
C ILE A 99 1.77 10.51 17.87
N HIS A 100 0.93 9.68 18.52
CA HIS A 100 1.37 8.54 19.32
C HIS A 100 2.04 7.45 18.44
N LEU A 101 2.52 7.79 17.25
CA LEU A 101 3.01 6.86 16.24
C LEU A 101 4.54 6.89 16.06
N PHE A 102 5.27 7.68 16.84
CA PHE A 102 6.75 7.63 16.84
C PHE A 102 7.32 7.82 18.25
N THR A 103 6.95 6.95 19.19
CA THR A 103 7.86 6.66 20.31
C THR A 103 8.85 5.59 19.83
N ASP A 104 10.11 5.99 19.76
CA ASP A 104 11.25 5.09 19.62
C ASP A 104 11.10 3.90 20.57
N ASN A 105 11.02 2.68 20.04
CA ASN A 105 11.48 1.50 20.77
C ASN A 105 13.01 1.56 20.80
N LYS A 106 13.55 2.46 21.62
CA LYS A 106 14.85 2.24 22.24
C LYS A 106 14.64 1.34 23.45
N SER A 107 15.56 0.39 23.60
CA SER A 107 15.85 -0.46 24.76
C SER A 107 14.77 -1.46 25.21
N THR A 108 14.96 -2.72 24.82
CA THR A 108 15.12 -3.84 25.78
C THR A 108 15.86 -5.00 25.10
N GLU A 109 17.19 -4.91 25.07
CA GLU A 109 18.04 -6.11 25.23
C GLU A 109 18.97 -5.77 26.40
N ASN A 110 18.77 -6.52 27.49
CA ASN A 110 19.70 -6.66 28.60
C ASN A 110 20.78 -7.67 28.22
#